data_AF-A0A731TN64-F1
#
_entry.id   AF-A0A731TN64-F1
#
_cell.length_a   1.000
_cell.length_b   1.000
_cell.length_c   1.000
_cell.angle_alpha   90.00
_cell.angle_beta   90.00
_cell.angle_gamma   90.00
#
_symmetry.space_group_name_H-M   'P 1'
#
loop_
_entity.id
_entity.type
_entity.pdbx_description
1 polymer ?
#
loop_
_entity_poly.entity_id
_entity_poly.type
_entity_poly.pdbx_seq_one_letter_code
_entity_poly.pdbx_strand_id
1 'polypeptide(L)' 'MSLKGLRFTLNIDGLEETATAVVGFSLYQCHSTPFVLEVDIASD' A
#
# COMPACT_ATOMS: atom_id res chain seq x y z
N MET A 1 -11.87 21.85 0.22
CA MET A 1 -11.68 20.40 0.40
C MET A 1 -10.20 20.14 0.62
N SER A 2 -9.83 19.37 1.64
CA SER A 2 -8.42 19.08 1.96
C SER A 2 -7.78 18.27 0.83
N LEU A 3 -6.76 18.84 0.17
CA LEU A 3 -5.91 18.19 -0.85
C LEU A 3 -4.90 17.21 -0.23
N LYS A 4 -5.20 16.66 0.95
CA LYS A 4 -4.36 15.61 1.54
C LYS A 4 -4.70 14.31 0.83
N GLY A 5 -3.92 14.00 -0.20
CA GLY A 5 -3.91 12.67 -0.81
C GLY A 5 -3.81 11.60 0.28
N LEU A 6 -4.47 10.47 0.04
CA LEU A 6 -4.48 9.35 0.95
C LEU A 6 -3.05 8.81 1.08
N ARG A 7 -2.49 8.85 2.29
CA ARG A 7 -1.15 8.32 2.58
C ARG A 7 -1.32 6.99 3.27
N PHE A 8 -0.68 5.97 2.72
CA PHE A 8 -0.60 4.65 3.32
C PHE A 8 0.82 4.41 3.80
N THR A 9 0.93 3.80 4.98
CA THR A 9 2.19 3.28 5.49
C THR A 9 2.04 1.77 5.49
N LEU A 10 2.87 1.07 4.71
CA LEU A 10 2.93 -0.38 4.71
C LEU A 10 4.05 -0.81 5.66
N ASN A 11 3.69 -1.48 6.75
CA ASN A 11 4.65 -2.07 7.67
C ASN A 11 4.57 -3.60 7.52
N ILE A 12 5.67 -4.24 7.12
CA ILE A 12 5.76 -5.69 6.99
C ILE A 12 6.74 -6.19 8.05
N ASP A 13 6.26 -7.01 8.98
CA ASP A 13 7.11 -7.59 10.02
C ASP A 13 8.20 -8.47 9.39
N GLY A 14 9.46 -8.17 9.73
CA GLY A 14 10.63 -8.87 9.18
C GLY A 14 11.19 -8.28 7.88
N LEU A 15 10.63 -7.16 7.39
CA LEU A 15 11.15 -6.42 6.24
C LEU A 15 11.69 -5.06 6.69
N GLU A 16 12.96 -4.78 6.42
CA GLU A 16 13.58 -3.49 6.70
C GLU A 16 12.97 -2.39 5.80
N GLU A 17 12.49 -1.29 6.40
CA GLU A 17 11.83 -0.16 5.72
C GLU A 17 12.68 0.42 4.57
N THR A 18 14.00 0.34 4.68
CA THR A 18 14.95 0.91 3.71
C THR A 18 15.24 0.00 2.51
N ALA A 19 14.93 -1.29 2.59
CA ALA A 19 15.31 -2.27 1.58
C ALA A 19 14.29 -2.39 0.43
N THR A 20 13.13 -1.74 0.57
CA THR A 20 11.96 -2.08 -0.23
C THR A 20 11.24 -0.82 -0.71
N ALA A 21 11.15 -0.65 -2.03
CA ALA A 21 10.40 0.45 -2.62
C ALA A 21 9.00 -0.04 -3.04
N VAL A 22 7.95 0.63 -2.55
CA VAL A 22 6.60 0.45 -3.08
C VAL A 22 6.51 1.18 -4.42
N VAL A 23 6.35 0.42 -5.50
CA VAL A 23 6.29 0.97 -6.87
C VAL A 23 4.86 1.21 -7.34
N GLY A 24 3.88 0.56 -6.71
CA GLY A 24 2.46 0.71 -7.02
C GLY A 24 1.57 0.26 -5.88
N PHE A 25 0.38 0.83 -5.77
CA PHE A 25 -0.65 0.33 -4.87
C PHE A 25 -2.05 0.57 -5.45
N SER A 26 -2.96 -0.36 -5.18
CA SER A 26 -4.38 -0.26 -5.52
C SER A 26 -5.22 -0.62 -4.31
N LEU A 27 -6.06 0.32 -3.86
CA LEU A 27 -7.08 0.06 -2.84
C LEU A 27 -8.45 0.02 -3.51
N TYR A 28 -9.09 -1.14 -3.47
CA TYR A 28 -10.44 -1.30 -4.03
C TYR A 28 -11.34 -2.09 -3.09
N GLN A 29 -12.64 -1.92 -3.30
CA GLN A 29 -13.67 -2.69 -2.62
C GLN A 29 -14.68 -3.14 -3.66
N CYS A 30 -14.95 -4.44 -3.70
CA CYS A 30 -16.04 -4.98 -4.51
C CYS A 30 -17.25 -5.21 -3.60
N HIS A 31 -18.46 -4.95 -4.10
CA HIS A 31 -19.69 -4.91 -3.30
C HIS A 31 -19.80 -6.03 -2.25
N SER A 32 -19.99 -5.62 -0.99
CA SER A 32 -20.14 -6.50 0.19
C SER A 32 -18.94 -7.40 0.52
N THR A 33 -17.76 -7.15 -0.06
CA THR A 33 -16.50 -7.77 0.36
C THR A 33 -15.66 -6.79 1.20
N PRO A 34 -14.75 -7.30 2.04
CA PRO A 34 -13.72 -6.48 2.66
C PRO A 34 -12.90 -5.70 1.62
N PHE A 35 -12.28 -4.60 2.06
CA PHE A 35 -11.33 -3.86 1.25
C PHE A 35 -10.11 -4.73 0.91
N VAL A 36 -9.63 -4.62 -0.31
CA VAL A 36 -8.39 -5.26 -0.76
C VAL A 36 -7.38 -4.17 -1.06
N LEU A 37 -6.23 -4.26 -0.42
CA LEU A 37 -5.05 -3.44 -0.70
C LEU A 37 -4.04 -4.31 -1.44
N GLU A 38 -3.87 -4.06 -2.72
CA GLU A 38 -2.79 -4.62 -3.53
C GLU A 38 -1.60 -3.66 -3.51
N VAL A 39 -0.40 -4.20 -3.30
CA VAL A 39 0.83 -3.40 -3.27
C VAL A 39 1.89 -4.11 -4.12
N ASP A 40 2.43 -3.38 -5.09
CA ASP A 40 3.56 -3.82 -5.90
C ASP A 40 4.85 -3.33 -5.25
N ILE A 41 5.74 -4.28 -5.03
CA ILE A 41 6.98 -4.08 -4.28
C ILE A 41 8.17 -4.40 -5.19
N ALA A 42 9.14 -3.49 -5.24
CA ALA A 42 10.44 -3.72 -5.85
C ALA A 42 11.53 -3.73 -4.77
N SER A 43 12.38 -4.76 -4.83
CA SER A 43 13.65 -4.86 -4.12
C SER A 43 14.77 -4.93 -5.15
N ASP A 44 15.89 -4.28 -4.87
CA ASP A 44 17.14 -4.44 -5.64
C ASP A 44 17.79 -5.82 -5.34
#